data_AF-A0A352NDE4-F1
#
_entry.id   AF-A0A352NDE4-F1
#
_cell.length_a   1.000
_cell.length_b   1.000
_cell.length_c   1.000
_cell.angle_alpha   90.00
_cell.angle_beta   90.00
_cell.angle_gamma   90.00
#
_symmetry.space_group_name_H-M   'P 1'
#
loop_
_entity.id
_entity.type
_entity.pdbx_description
1 polymer ?
#
loop_
_entity_poly.entity_id
_entity_poly.type
_entity_poly.pdbx_seq_one_letter_code
_entity_poly.pdbx_strand_id
1 'polypeptide(L)'
;QECEPETLQILKNVDTLSNEEKKFKKELKEESAALHMKTKETIETLTDEQVMNLLDEKWVAPVVSGLSQLPMQVVESFVKKLNDLDKKYESTFEDIEKELHETEQSLIELARQLGGNEYDCRGIKELISLLGGEV
;
A
#
# COMPACT_ATOMS: atom_id res chain seq x y z
N GLN A 1 -55.93 19.12 -7.59
CA GLN A 1 -54.53 19.24 -8.04
C GLN A 1 -54.23 17.96 -8.80
N GLU A 2 -54.47 17.98 -10.11
CA GLU A 2 -54.16 16.84 -10.98
C GLU A 2 -52.62 16.73 -11.02
N CYS A 3 -52.08 15.59 -10.58
CA CYS A 3 -50.64 15.35 -10.66
C CYS A 3 -50.25 15.23 -12.12
N GLU A 4 -49.21 15.96 -12.53
CA GLU A 4 -48.61 15.89 -13.86
C GLU A 4 -48.34 14.43 -14.24
N PRO A 5 -48.66 13.99 -15.47
CA PRO A 5 -48.61 12.57 -15.86
C PRO A 5 -47.21 11.95 -15.69
N GLU A 6 -46.15 12.76 -15.82
CA GLU A 6 -44.77 12.35 -15.59
C GLU A 6 -44.51 11.99 -14.12
N THR A 7 -45.04 12.76 -13.17
CA THR A 7 -44.90 12.49 -11.72
C THR A 7 -45.59 11.19 -11.32
N LEU A 8 -46.72 10.87 -11.95
CA LEU A 8 -47.45 9.62 -11.73
C LEU A 8 -46.69 8.40 -12.28
N GLN A 9 -46.00 8.54 -13.42
CA GLN A 9 -45.15 7.48 -13.95
C GLN A 9 -43.93 7.23 -13.05
N ILE A 10 -43.27 8.29 -12.57
CA ILE A 10 -42.13 8.17 -11.65
C ILE A 10 -42.57 7.48 -10.36
N LEU A 11 -43.71 7.87 -9.77
CA LEU A 11 -44.24 7.24 -8.57
C LEU A 11 -44.55 5.76 -8.75
N LYS A 12 -45.12 5.36 -9.90
CA LYS A 12 -45.35 3.94 -10.22
C LYS A 12 -44.04 3.17 -10.32
N ASN A 13 -43.02 3.73 -10.96
CA ASN A 13 -41.71 3.09 -11.07
C ASN A 13 -41.02 2.95 -9.71
N VAL A 14 -41.14 3.96 -8.84
CA VAL A 14 -40.63 3.90 -7.47
C VAL A 14 -41.36 2.81 -6.67
N ASP A 15 -42.67 2.69 -6.81
CA ASP A 15 -43.45 1.65 -6.14
C ASP A 15 -43.07 0.24 -6.62
N THR A 16 -42.90 0.04 -7.93
CA THR A 16 -42.45 -1.25 -8.48
C THR A 16 -41.06 -1.62 -7.98
N LEU A 17 -40.10 -0.68 -8.03
CA LEU A 17 -38.74 -0.90 -7.54
C LEU A 17 -38.71 -1.16 -6.03
N SER A 18 -39.53 -0.45 -5.24
CA SER A 18 -39.63 -0.68 -3.80
C SER A 18 -40.17 -2.08 -3.48
N ASN A 19 -41.13 -2.56 -4.27
CA ASN A 19 -41.70 -3.89 -4.10
C ASN A 19 -40.70 -4.99 -4.51
N GLU A 20 -39.95 -4.79 -5.59
CA GLU A 20 -38.87 -5.69 -6.00
C GLU A 20 -37.75 -5.74 -4.96
N GLU A 21 -37.31 -4.58 -4.43
CA GLU A 21 -36.28 -4.52 -3.40
C GLU A 21 -36.70 -5.28 -2.13
N LYS A 22 -37.95 -5.11 -1.69
CA LYS A 22 -38.51 -5.83 -0.54
C LYS A 22 -38.56 -7.34 -0.80
N LYS A 23 -38.93 -7.75 -2.02
CA LYS A 23 -38.95 -9.15 -2.44
C LYS A 23 -37.54 -9.75 -2.38
N PHE A 24 -36.56 -9.12 -3.01
CA PHE A 24 -35.17 -9.61 -2.98
C PHE A 24 -34.57 -9.62 -1.58
N LYS A 25 -34.88 -8.62 -0.74
CA LYS A 25 -34.47 -8.61 0.67
C LYS A 25 -35.05 -9.78 1.46
N LYS A 26 -36.27 -10.20 1.15
CA LYS A 26 -36.90 -11.35 1.78
C LYS A 26 -36.24 -12.65 1.31
N GLU A 27 -36.09 -12.82 -0.01
CA GLU A 27 -35.42 -13.98 -0.61
C GLU A 27 -34.00 -14.16 -0.06
N LEU A 28 -33.21 -13.08 0.01
CA LEU A 28 -31.85 -13.12 0.58
C LEU A 28 -31.82 -13.62 2.03
N LYS A 29 -32.79 -13.20 2.85
CA LYS A 29 -32.89 -13.65 4.24
C LYS A 29 -33.24 -15.13 4.33
N GLU A 30 -34.18 -15.58 3.49
CA GLU A 30 -34.61 -16.96 3.43
C GLU A 30 -33.49 -17.88 2.92
N GLU A 31 -32.80 -17.49 1.85
CA GLU A 31 -31.65 -18.22 1.31
C GLU A 31 -30.48 -18.26 2.30
N SER A 32 -30.20 -17.16 2.99
CA SER A 32 -29.16 -17.12 4.02
C SER A 32 -29.47 -18.08 5.18
N ALA A 33 -30.72 -18.09 5.65
CA ALA A 33 -31.16 -19.02 6.68
C ALA A 33 -31.10 -20.49 6.20
N ALA A 34 -31.54 -20.75 4.96
CA ALA A 34 -31.48 -22.08 4.36
C ALA A 34 -30.03 -22.57 4.19
N LEU A 35 -29.13 -21.69 3.73
CA LEU A 35 -27.71 -21.99 3.61
C LEU A 35 -27.08 -22.30 4.97
N HIS A 36 -27.40 -21.51 6.00
CA HIS A 36 -26.93 -21.75 7.36
C HIS A 36 -27.40 -23.11 7.89
N MET A 37 -28.67 -23.45 7.68
CA MET A 37 -29.20 -24.75 8.11
C MET A 37 -28.53 -25.91 7.36
N LYS A 38 -28.40 -25.79 6.04
CA LYS A 38 -27.73 -26.79 5.21
C LYS A 38 -26.26 -26.97 5.60
N THR A 39 -25.57 -25.87 5.95
CA THR A 39 -24.19 -25.93 6.43
C THR A 39 -24.09 -26.72 7.74
N LYS A 40 -25.02 -26.45 8.68
CA LYS A 40 -25.11 -27.19 9.94
C LYS A 40 -25.34 -28.69 9.69
N GLU A 41 -26.35 -29.02 8.90
CA GLU A 41 -26.67 -30.42 8.56
C GLU A 41 -25.49 -31.11 7.88
N THR A 42 -24.80 -30.42 6.97
CA THR A 42 -23.63 -30.97 6.28
C THR A 42 -22.52 -31.30 7.28
N ILE A 43 -22.23 -30.40 8.23
CA ILE A 43 -21.22 -30.64 9.28
C ILE A 43 -21.61 -31.81 10.18
N GLU A 44 -22.89 -31.89 10.58
CA GLU A 44 -23.40 -32.95 11.46
C GLU A 44 -23.46 -34.33 10.78
N THR A 45 -23.43 -34.37 9.44
CA THR A 45 -23.57 -35.61 8.65
C THR A 45 -22.30 -35.97 7.86
N LEU A 46 -21.17 -35.33 8.14
CA LEU A 46 -19.90 -35.66 7.51
C LEU A 46 -19.52 -37.12 7.77
N THR A 47 -19.11 -37.82 6.73
CA THR A 47 -18.51 -39.14 6.86
C THR A 47 -17.05 -39.04 7.28
N ASP A 48 -16.51 -40.11 7.87
CA ASP A 48 -15.10 -40.16 8.29
C ASP A 48 -14.13 -39.85 7.14
N GLU A 49 -14.43 -40.29 5.92
CA GLU A 49 -13.64 -40.00 4.72
C GLU A 49 -13.66 -38.49 4.39
N GLN A 50 -14.82 -37.86 4.47
CA GLN A 50 -14.95 -36.41 4.25
C GLN A 50 -14.23 -35.60 5.33
N VAL A 51 -14.30 -36.04 6.59
CA VAL A 51 -13.56 -35.43 7.70
C VAL A 51 -12.06 -35.53 7.45
N MET A 52 -11.56 -36.70 7.02
CA MET A 52 -10.13 -36.89 6.75
C MET A 52 -9.64 -35.99 5.62
N ASN A 53 -10.40 -35.89 4.52
CA ASN A 53 -10.07 -34.97 3.43
C ASN A 53 -10.09 -33.50 3.89
N LEU A 54 -11.07 -33.11 4.71
CA LEU A 54 -11.11 -31.76 5.28
C LEU A 54 -9.92 -31.48 6.19
N LEU A 55 -9.47 -32.46 6.97
CA LEU A 55 -8.29 -32.32 7.83
C LEU A 55 -7.02 -32.15 7.00
N ASP A 56 -6.88 -32.91 5.92
CA ASP A 56 -5.75 -32.79 5.00
C ASP A 56 -5.68 -31.38 4.39
N GLU A 57 -6.80 -30.92 3.82
CA GLU A 57 -6.91 -29.58 3.21
C GLU A 57 -6.74 -28.43 4.22
N LYS A 58 -7.26 -28.58 5.44
CA LYS A 58 -7.24 -27.50 6.46
C LYS A 58 -5.94 -27.43 7.25
N TRP A 59 -5.29 -28.57 7.47
CA TRP A 59 -4.17 -28.66 8.42
C TRP A 59 -2.89 -29.15 7.75
N VAL A 60 -2.95 -30.25 6.99
CA VAL A 60 -1.74 -30.84 6.41
C VAL A 60 -1.22 -29.96 5.28
N ALA A 61 -2.05 -29.64 4.29
CA ALA A 61 -1.64 -28.85 3.13
C ALA A 61 -1.10 -27.46 3.52
N PRO A 62 -1.75 -26.68 4.41
CA PRO A 62 -1.23 -25.37 4.83
C PRO A 62 0.07 -25.47 5.61
N VAL A 63 0.24 -26.49 6.46
CA VAL A 63 1.48 -26.70 7.22
C VAL A 63 2.62 -27.09 6.28
N VAL A 64 2.39 -28.02 5.35
CA VAL A 64 3.39 -28.44 4.37
C VAL A 64 3.78 -27.29 3.46
N SER A 65 2.80 -26.54 2.95
CA SER A 65 3.04 -25.35 2.14
C SER A 65 3.83 -24.30 2.91
N GLY A 66 3.42 -23.98 4.15
CA GLY A 66 4.14 -23.04 5.01
C GLY A 66 5.58 -23.46 5.29
N LEU A 67 5.82 -24.74 5.59
CA LEU A 67 7.16 -25.28 5.79
C LEU A 67 8.01 -25.19 4.52
N SER A 68 7.43 -25.49 3.35
CA SER A 68 8.13 -25.41 2.06
C SER A 68 8.53 -23.97 1.69
N GLN A 69 7.82 -22.97 2.21
CA GLN A 69 8.12 -21.55 1.98
C GLN A 69 9.24 -21.01 2.89
N LEU A 70 9.52 -21.64 4.04
CA LEU A 70 10.54 -21.16 4.98
C LEU A 70 11.92 -20.99 4.33
N PRO A 71 12.46 -21.97 3.57
CA PRO A 71 13.75 -21.79 2.92
C PRO A 71 13.75 -20.63 1.91
N MET A 72 12.65 -20.47 1.16
CA MET A 72 12.49 -19.40 0.19
C MET A 72 12.56 -18.03 0.88
N GLN A 73 11.85 -17.85 1.99
CA GLN A 73 11.86 -16.61 2.78
C GLN A 73 13.26 -16.28 3.32
N VAL A 74 14.02 -17.29 3.76
CA VAL A 74 15.40 -17.08 4.23
C VAL A 74 16.28 -16.60 3.07
N VAL A 75 16.20 -17.23 1.90
CA VAL A 75 16.96 -16.83 0.70
C VAL A 75 16.57 -15.42 0.25
N GLU A 76 15.27 -15.11 0.17
CA GLU A 76 14.79 -13.78 -0.19
C GLU A 76 15.29 -12.71 0.80
N SER A 77 15.28 -13.01 2.09
CA SER A 77 15.80 -12.09 3.11
C SER A 77 17.31 -11.86 2.96
N PHE A 78 18.06 -12.89 2.56
CA PHE A 78 19.49 -12.80 2.31
C PHE A 78 19.79 -11.97 1.07
N VAL A 79 19.08 -12.23 -0.04
CA VAL A 79 19.18 -11.46 -1.28
C VAL A 79 18.86 -9.99 -1.02
N LYS A 80 17.81 -9.70 -0.24
CA LYS A 80 17.46 -8.33 0.14
C LYS A 80 18.61 -7.64 0.89
N LYS A 81 19.19 -8.30 1.89
CA LYS A 81 20.34 -7.74 2.63
C LYS A 81 21.55 -7.51 1.73
N LEU A 82 21.78 -8.38 0.76
CA LEU A 82 22.87 -8.23 -0.21
C LEU A 82 22.63 -7.00 -1.11
N ASN A 83 21.41 -6.83 -1.63
CA ASN A 83 21.04 -5.65 -2.42
C ASN A 83 21.10 -4.36 -1.59
N ASP A 84 20.69 -4.39 -0.33
CA ASP A 84 20.79 -3.23 0.57
C ASP A 84 22.27 -2.87 0.84
N LEU A 85 23.14 -3.88 0.92
CA LEU A 85 24.58 -3.68 1.06
C LEU A 85 25.19 -3.09 -0.21
N ASP A 86 24.84 -3.63 -1.37
CA ASP A 86 25.27 -3.14 -2.68
C ASP A 86 24.91 -1.66 -2.85
N LYS A 87 23.64 -1.30 -2.61
CA LYS A 87 23.17 0.10 -2.62
C LYS A 87 23.91 1.01 -1.65
N LYS A 88 24.24 0.51 -0.45
CA LYS A 88 24.97 1.31 0.54
C LYS A 88 26.36 1.73 0.03
N TYR A 89 26.97 0.91 -0.81
CA TYR A 89 28.30 1.17 -1.37
C TYR A 89 28.26 1.58 -2.86
N GLU A 90 27.06 1.80 -3.42
CA GLU A 90 26.86 2.25 -4.80
C GLU A 90 27.40 3.67 -5.01
N SER A 91 27.10 4.59 -4.07
CA SER A 91 27.74 5.90 -4.03
C SER A 91 29.13 5.75 -3.44
N THR A 92 30.15 5.86 -4.28
CA THR A 92 31.53 5.80 -3.81
C THR A 92 31.86 7.07 -3.02
N PHE A 93 32.88 7.00 -2.16
CA PHE A 93 33.39 8.18 -1.47
C PHE A 93 33.79 9.30 -2.46
N GLU A 94 34.29 8.92 -3.64
CA GLU A 94 34.62 9.84 -4.73
C GLU A 94 33.38 10.56 -5.27
N ASP A 95 32.25 9.86 -5.44
CA ASP A 95 30.99 10.47 -5.88
C ASP A 95 30.46 11.48 -4.85
N ILE A 96 30.53 11.13 -3.56
CA ILE A 96 30.07 12.00 -2.47
C ILE A 96 30.95 13.26 -2.37
N GLU A 97 32.27 13.11 -2.44
CA GLU A 97 33.21 14.25 -2.44
C GLU A 97 32.99 15.16 -3.65
N LYS A 98 32.70 14.57 -4.83
CA LYS A 98 32.38 15.33 -6.03
C LYS A 98 31.08 16.13 -5.88
N GLU A 99 30.00 15.51 -5.40
CA GLU A 99 28.72 16.20 -5.14
C GLU A 99 28.87 17.32 -4.09
N LEU A 100 29.67 17.07 -3.03
CA LEU A 100 29.98 18.07 -2.01
C LEU A 100 30.68 19.28 -2.64
N HIS A 101 31.73 19.04 -3.43
CA HIS A 101 32.48 20.10 -4.09
C HIS A 101 31.62 20.90 -5.07
N GLU A 102 30.80 20.22 -5.90
CA GLU A 102 29.88 20.88 -6.83
C GLU A 102 28.86 21.76 -6.09
N THR A 103 28.34 21.28 -4.95
CA THR A 103 27.40 22.03 -4.11
C THR A 103 28.07 23.23 -3.44
N GLU A 104 29.29 23.08 -2.93
CA GLU A 104 30.08 24.17 -2.35
C GLU A 104 30.37 25.27 -3.37
N GLN A 105 30.76 24.90 -4.60
CA GLN A 105 30.98 25.88 -5.67
C GLN A 105 29.69 26.60 -6.05
N SER A 106 28.57 25.89 -6.18
CA SER A 106 27.27 26.52 -6.45
C SER A 106 26.87 27.48 -5.32
N LEU A 107 27.10 27.10 -4.06
CA LEU A 107 26.82 27.95 -2.90
C LEU A 107 27.71 29.20 -2.87
N ILE A 108 28.99 29.08 -3.22
CA ILE A 108 29.90 30.22 -3.37
C ILE A 108 29.40 31.17 -4.47
N GLU A 109 28.98 30.64 -5.62
CA GLU A 109 28.44 31.46 -6.71
C GLU A 109 27.17 32.22 -6.30
N LEU A 110 26.25 31.57 -5.60
CA LEU A 110 25.06 32.18 -5.03
C LEU A 110 25.42 33.26 -3.99
N ALA A 111 26.36 32.96 -3.09
CA ALA A 111 26.81 33.89 -2.05
C ALA A 111 27.48 35.15 -2.65
N ARG A 112 28.24 35.01 -3.73
CA ARG A 112 28.87 36.15 -4.45
C ARG A 112 27.84 37.09 -5.10
N GLN A 113 26.65 36.60 -5.40
CA GLN A 113 25.55 37.42 -5.95
C GLN A 113 24.81 38.20 -4.87
N LEU A 114 25.04 37.92 -3.58
CA LEU A 114 24.44 38.63 -2.47
C LEU A 114 25.24 39.89 -2.12
N GLY A 115 24.55 41.03 -2.05
CA GLY A 115 25.07 42.29 -1.54
C GLY A 115 24.38 42.69 -0.23
N GLY A 116 25.03 43.51 0.59
CA GLY A 116 24.50 43.94 1.88
C GLY A 116 25.25 45.14 2.46
N ASN A 117 25.03 45.41 3.75
CA ASN A 117 25.80 46.44 4.45
C ASN A 117 27.27 45.98 4.66
N GLU A 118 28.15 46.86 5.15
CA GLU A 118 29.58 46.56 5.30
C GLU A 118 29.88 45.37 6.24
N TYR A 119 29.00 45.08 7.19
CA TYR A 119 29.12 43.91 8.08
C TYR A 119 28.63 42.64 7.39
N ASP A 120 27.52 42.70 6.66
CA ASP A 120 26.98 41.57 5.89
C ASP A 120 27.95 41.13 4.80
N CYS A 121 28.51 42.08 4.05
CA CYS A 121 29.51 41.82 3.01
C CYS A 121 30.80 41.21 3.58
N ARG A 122 31.16 41.53 4.84
CA ARG A 122 32.29 40.88 5.53
C ARG A 122 31.96 39.45 5.94
N GLY A 123 30.74 39.21 6.45
CA GLY A 123 30.27 37.86 6.78
C GLY A 123 30.18 36.94 5.55
N ILE A 124 29.69 37.46 4.43
CA ILE A 124 29.61 36.73 3.15
C ILE A 124 31.00 36.34 2.65
N LYS A 125 32.00 37.24 2.75
CA LYS A 125 33.38 36.94 2.37
C LYS A 125 34.03 35.87 3.24
N GLU A 126 33.81 35.92 4.55
CA GLU A 126 34.32 34.90 5.46
C GLU A 126 33.68 33.53 5.17
N LEU A 127 32.37 33.50 4.89
CA LEU A 127 31.66 32.28 4.51
C LEU A 127 32.20 31.69 3.20
N ILE A 128 32.49 32.51 2.19
CA ILE A 128 33.11 32.07 0.92
C ILE A 128 34.50 31.48 1.17
N SER A 129 35.31 32.13 2.01
CA SER A 129 36.65 31.65 2.40
C SER A 129 36.60 30.29 3.10
N LEU A 130 35.64 30.10 4.02
CA LEU A 130 35.45 28.82 4.73
C LEU A 130 35.03 27.67 3.81
N LEU A 131 34.35 27.97 2.72
CA LEU A 131 33.93 26.99 1.69
C LEU A 131 35.02 26.77 0.62
N GLY A 132 36.22 27.32 0.80
CA GLY A 132 37.35 27.14 -0.13
C GLY A 132 37.27 28.02 -1.39
N GLY A 133 36.36 28.99 -1.43
CA GLY A 133 36.29 29.98 -2.49
C GLY A 133 37.32 31.09 -2.29
N GLU A 134 38.04 31.46 -3.33
CA GLU A 134 38.89 32.66 -3.30
C GLU A 134 38.01 33.92 -3.20
N VAL A 135 38.42 34.85 -2.33
CA VAL A 135 37.71 36.12 -2.04
C VAL A 135 37.98 37.20 -3.08
#